data_AF-A0A3C0Y5N4-F1
#
_entry.id   AF-A0A3C0Y5N4-F1
#
_cell.length_a   1.000
_cell.length_b   1.000
_cell.length_c   1.000
_cell.angle_alpha   90.00
_cell.angle_beta   90.00
_cell.angle_gamma   90.00
#
_symmetry.space_group_name_H-M   'P 1'
#
loop_
_entity.id
_entity.type
_entity.pdbx_description
1 polymer ?
#
loop_
_entity_poly.entity_id
_entity_poly.type
_entity_poly.pdbx_seq_one_letter_code
_entity_poly.pdbx_strand_id
1 'polypeptide(L)' 'MVTLRAHTVDAAADVPSPCISVCRMSAATGWCEGCFRTRDEIAAWSRADDNSKRGIWSAIEQRMATMQP' A
#
# COMPACT_ATOMS: atom_id res chain seq x y z
N MET A 1 -23.97 26.39 7.06
CA MET A 1 -23.34 25.49 8.04
C MET A 1 -23.02 24.17 7.33
N VAL A 2 -21.84 24.05 6.73
CA VAL A 2 -21.36 22.79 6.14
C VAL A 2 -20.58 22.07 7.23
N THR A 3 -21.11 20.94 7.70
CA THR A 3 -20.51 20.11 8.74
C THR A 3 -19.26 19.44 8.18
N LEU A 4 -18.09 20.05 8.43
CA LEU A 4 -16.79 19.45 8.15
C LEU A 4 -16.64 18.20 9.04
N ARG A 5 -16.81 17.01 8.45
CA ARG A 5 -16.40 15.77 9.12
C ARG A 5 -14.87 15.71 9.11
N ALA A 6 -14.29 16.12 10.23
CA ALA A 6 -12.89 15.89 10.54
C ALA A 6 -12.60 14.39 10.41
N HIS A 7 -11.73 14.03 9.47
CA HIS A 7 -11.14 12.70 9.42
C HIS A 7 -10.16 12.59 10.59
N THR A 8 -10.64 12.12 11.74
CA THR A 8 -9.77 11.67 12.83
C THR A 8 -9.09 10.39 12.37
N VAL A 9 -7.87 10.51 11.86
CA VAL A 9 -6.93 9.39 11.75
C VAL A 9 -6.71 8.86 13.16
N ASP A 10 -7.38 7.76 13.47
CA ASP A 10 -7.31 7.09 14.77
C ASP A 10 -5.92 6.43 14.88
N ALA A 11 -5.05 7.11 15.64
CA ALA A 11 -3.67 6.72 15.84
C ALA A 11 -3.59 5.63 16.92
N ALA A 12 -3.73 4.36 16.55
CA ALA A 12 -3.16 3.22 17.29
C ALA A 12 -3.27 1.81 16.67
N ALA A 13 -3.99 1.56 15.56
CA ALA A 13 -4.22 0.17 15.12
C ALA A 13 -4.23 -0.11 13.61
N ASP A 14 -3.96 0.85 12.73
CA ASP A 14 -4.03 0.60 11.28
C ASP A 14 -2.62 0.59 10.64
N VAL A 15 -2.28 -0.52 9.97
CA VAL A 15 -1.02 -0.63 9.23
C VAL A 15 -1.05 0.39 8.07
N PRO A 16 -0.07 1.31 7.98
CA PRO A 16 -0.14 2.41 7.01
C PRO A 16 -0.06 1.89 5.57
N SER A 17 -0.76 2.58 4.67
CA SER A 17 -0.70 2.28 3.23
C SER A 17 0.64 2.72 2.64
N PRO A 18 1.33 1.88 1.85
CA PRO A 18 2.56 2.24 1.15
C PRO A 18 2.32 3.13 -0.09
N CYS A 19 1.08 3.57 -0.33
CA CYS A 19 0.72 4.32 -1.53
C CYS A 19 1.26 5.76 -1.49
N ILE A 20 2.05 6.14 -2.50
CA ILE A 20 2.55 7.51 -2.68
C ILE A 20 1.71 8.34 -3.67
N SER A 21 0.46 7.92 -3.92
CA SER A 21 -0.43 8.53 -4.92
C SER A 21 0.08 8.49 -6.38
N VAL A 22 1.02 7.59 -6.66
CA VAL A 22 1.47 7.24 -8.02
C VAL A 22 1.02 5.83 -8.32
N CYS A 23 0.13 5.68 -9.29
CA CYS A 23 -0.33 4.37 -9.78
C CYS A 23 0.16 4.18 -11.21
N ARG A 24 1.33 3.55 -11.35
CA ARG A 24 1.92 3.18 -12.64
C ARG A 24 2.40 1.75 -12.54
N MET A 25 1.79 0.85 -13.30
CA MET A 25 2.16 -0.56 -13.28
C MET A 25 3.32 -0.80 -14.24
N SER A 26 4.40 -1.40 -13.76
CA SER A 26 5.47 -1.89 -14.61
C SER A 26 5.02 -3.17 -15.31
N ALA A 27 5.05 -3.20 -16.64
CA ALA A 27 4.79 -4.42 -17.41
C ALA A 27 5.90 -5.48 -17.24
N ALA A 28 7.11 -5.06 -16.83
CA ALA A 28 8.24 -5.95 -16.65
C ALA A 28 8.17 -6.74 -15.33
N THR A 29 7.75 -6.10 -14.23
CA THR A 29 7.69 -6.73 -12.91
C THR A 29 6.29 -7.09 -12.45
N GLY A 30 5.25 -6.48 -13.04
CA GLY A 30 3.88 -6.61 -12.57
C GLY A 30 3.58 -5.84 -11.28
N TRP A 31 4.48 -4.95 -10.85
CA TRP A 31 4.32 -4.14 -9.63
C TRP A 31 4.09 -2.66 -9.95
N CYS A 32 3.48 -1.95 -9.00
CA CYS A 32 3.40 -0.51 -9.03
C CYS A 32 4.78 0.12 -8.85
N GLU A 33 5.21 0.99 -9.77
CA GLU A 33 6.51 1.68 -9.68
C GLU A 33 6.61 2.64 -8.49
N GLY A 34 5.47 3.07 -7.93
CA GLY A 34 5.45 3.97 -6.77
C GLY A 34 5.41 3.25 -5.41
N CYS A 35 4.61 2.20 -5.29
CA CYS A 35 4.39 1.52 -3.99
C CYS A 35 4.77 0.04 -3.98
N PHE A 36 5.31 -0.48 -5.09
CA PHE A 36 5.79 -1.86 -5.25
C PHE A 36 4.76 -2.96 -4.97
N ARG A 37 3.48 -2.60 -4.85
CA ARG A 37 2.36 -3.54 -4.72
C ARG A 37 1.92 -4.09 -6.06
N THR A 38 1.35 -5.28 -6.06
CA THR A 38 0.60 -5.82 -7.20
C THR A 38 -0.76 -5.13 -7.32
N ARG A 39 -1.41 -5.28 -8.48
CA ARG A 39 -2.76 -4.75 -8.69
C ARG A 39 -3.79 -5.38 -7.76
N ASP A 40 -3.63 -6.67 -7.42
CA ASP A 40 -4.54 -7.39 -6.53
C ASP A 40 -4.38 -6.93 -5.08
N GLU A 41 -3.14 -6.70 -4.62
CA GLU A 41 -2.85 -6.11 -3.31
C GLU A 41 -3.44 -4.70 -3.18
N ILE A 42 -3.39 -3.90 -4.25
CA ILE A 42 -4.01 -2.57 -4.29
C ILE A 42 -5.53 -2.68 -4.16
N ALA A 43 -6.16 -3.59 -4.91
CA ALA A 43 -7.61 -3.79 -4.88
C ALA A 43 -8.11 -4.33 -3.53
N ALA A 44 -7.34 -5.20 -2.89
CA ALA A 44 -7.70 -5.83 -1.63
C ALA A 44 -7.43 -4.96 -0.39
N TRP A 45 -6.60 -3.91 -0.50
CA TRP A 45 -6.04 -3.18 0.65
C TRP A 45 -7.07 -2.72 1.70
N SER A 46 -8.17 -2.10 1.25
CA SER A 46 -9.22 -1.58 2.17
C SER A 46 -9.95 -2.67 2.96
N ARG A 47 -9.84 -3.93 2.52
CA ARG A 47 -10.47 -5.11 3.11
C ARG A 47 -9.47 -6.05 3.78
N ALA A 48 -8.19 -5.78 3.64
CA ALA A 48 -7.12 -6.58 4.24
C ALA A 48 -7.10 -6.37 5.76
N ASP A 49 -6.88 -7.44 6.51
CA ASP A 49 -6.57 -7.35 7.93
C ASP A 49 -5.10 -6.92 8.15
N ASP A 50 -4.76 -6.56 9.39
CA ASP A 50 -3.42 -6.05 9.69
C ASP A 50 -2.31 -7.07 9.45
N ASN A 51 -2.62 -8.35 9.58
CA ASN A 51 -1.65 -9.41 9.29
C ASN A 51 -1.33 -9.45 7.79
N SER A 52 -2.36 -9.39 6.95
CA SER A 52 -2.23 -9.32 5.50
C SER A 52 -1.51 -8.04 5.08
N LYS A 53 -1.85 -6.89 5.68
CA LYS A 53 -1.16 -5.62 5.42
C LYS A 53 0.33 -5.67 5.78
N ARG A 54 0.68 -6.28 6.93
CA ARG A 54 2.09 -6.51 7.30
C ARG A 54 2.80 -7.45 6.32
N GLY A 55 2.14 -8.51 5.87
CA GLY A 55 2.67 -9.41 4.84
C GLY A 55 2.97 -8.69 3.53
N ILE A 56 2.08 -7.77 3.11
CA ILE A 56 2.30 -6.92 1.93
C ILE A 56 3.54 -6.03 2.13
N TRP A 57 3.74 -5.45 3.31
CA TRP A 57 4.94 -4.67 3.62
C TRP A 57 6.22 -5.49 3.51
N SER A 58 6.26 -6.68 4.11
CA SER A 58 7.44 -7.56 3.99
C SER A 58 7.71 -7.95 2.53
N ALA A 59 6.66 -8.18 1.74
CA ALA A 59 6.82 -8.47 0.31
C ALA A 59 7.37 -7.25 -0.46
N ILE A 60 6.92 -6.03 -0.14
CA ILE A 60 7.46 -4.79 -0.72
C ILE A 60 8.95 -4.65 -0.43
N GLU A 61 9.37 -4.85 0.82
CA GLU A 61 10.78 -4.76 1.22
C GLU A 61 11.65 -5.76 0.42
N GLN A 62 11.18 -7.00 0.27
CA GLN A 62 11.87 -8.01 -0.53
C GLN A 62 11.97 -7.61 -2.01
N ARG A 63 10.89 -7.10 -2.60
CA ARG A 63 10.87 -6.62 -3.99
C ARG A 63 11.86 -5.48 -4.20
N MET A 64 11.87 -4.51 -3.29
CA MET A 64 12.82 -3.40 -3.32
C MET A 64 14.26 -3.89 -3.23
N ALA A 65 14.57 -4.82 -2.32
CA ALA A 65 15.89 -5.41 -2.19
C ALA A 65 16.37 -6.14 -3.46
N THR A 66 15.46 -6.75 -4.23
CA THR A 66 15.80 -7.39 -5.52
C THR A 66 15.98 -6.41 -6.69
N MET A 67 15.46 -5.18 -6.55
CA MET A 67 15.42 -4.18 -7.63
C MET A 67 16.55 -3.14 -7.50
N GLN A 68 17.23 -3.08 -6.36
CA GLN A 68 18.40 -2.22 -6.17
C GLN A 68 19.65 -2.89 -6.77
N PRO A 69 20.33 -2.27 -7.75
CA PRO A 69 21.66 -2.69 -8.19
C PRO A 69 22.75 -2.37 -7.15
#